data_AF-A0A952PAQ4-F1
#
_entry.id   AF-A0A952PAQ4-F1
#
_cell.length_a   1.000
_cell.length_b   1.000
_cell.length_c   1.000
_cell.angle_alpha   90.00
_cell.angle_beta   90.00
_cell.angle_gamma   90.00
#
_symmetry.space_group_name_H-M   'P 1'
#
loop_
_entity.id
_entity.type
_entity.pdbx_description
1 polymer ?
#
loop_
_entity_poly.entity_id
_entity_poly.type
_entity_poly.pdbx_seq_one_letter_code
_entity_poly.pdbx_strand_id
1 'polypeptide(L)'
;MKERFADILEYLTFEDLSGDTKMIAEAAGMDITKLLLMHFDGISLSIQKIKNMEGLLVRYLRKKYPAEKYSKRERIKIAQEINRPPRDIPRLLSMR
;
A
#
# COMPACT_ATOMS: atom_id res chain seq x y z
N MET A 1 -0.60 -30.21 -15.27
CA MET A 1 -1.92 -29.62 -14.93
C MET A 1 -1.87 -28.08 -14.89
N LYS A 2 -0.85 -27.47 -14.28
CA LYS A 2 -0.64 -26.00 -14.30
C LYS A 2 -0.46 -25.39 -15.69
N GLU A 3 0.26 -26.06 -16.60
CA GLU A 3 0.48 -25.54 -17.97
C GLU A 3 -0.83 -25.34 -18.75
N ARG A 4 -1.75 -26.33 -18.70
CA ARG A 4 -3.08 -26.20 -19.34
C ARG A 4 -3.94 -25.08 -18.74
N PHE A 5 -3.71 -24.71 -17.48
CA PHE A 5 -4.44 -23.64 -16.82
C PHE A 5 -3.88 -22.26 -17.22
N ALA A 6 -2.57 -22.18 -17.46
CA ALA A 6 -1.91 -20.98 -17.97
C ALA A 6 -2.46 -20.58 -19.36
N ASP A 7 -2.63 -21.56 -20.25
CA ASP A 7 -3.17 -21.33 -21.60
C ASP A 7 -4.58 -20.72 -21.57
N ILE A 8 -5.42 -21.12 -20.61
CA ILE A 8 -6.79 -20.59 -20.48
C ILE A 8 -6.75 -19.13 -20.00
N LEU A 9 -5.82 -18.80 -19.10
CA LEU A 9 -5.68 -17.45 -18.55
C LEU A 9 -5.19 -16.43 -19.60
N GLU A 10 -4.62 -16.86 -20.73
CA GLU A 10 -4.28 -15.95 -21.82
C GLU A 10 -5.51 -15.22 -22.37
N TYR A 11 -6.66 -15.89 -22.41
CA TYR A 11 -7.93 -15.35 -22.89
C TYR A 11 -8.72 -14.57 -21.83
N LEU A 12 -8.25 -14.57 -20.58
CA LEU A 12 -8.91 -13.86 -19.48
C LEU A 12 -8.97 -12.36 -19.77
N THR A 13 -10.16 -11.79 -19.70
CA THR A 13 -10.42 -10.37 -19.83
C THR A 13 -10.74 -9.73 -18.48
N PHE A 14 -10.79 -8.40 -18.45
CA PHE A 14 -11.14 -7.68 -17.24
C PHE A 14 -12.55 -8.01 -16.73
N GLU A 15 -13.50 -8.32 -17.64
CA GLU A 15 -14.90 -8.57 -17.27
C GLU A 15 -15.06 -9.86 -16.45
N ASP A 16 -14.22 -10.85 -16.74
CA ASP A 16 -14.19 -12.18 -16.09
C ASP A 16 -13.70 -12.14 -14.63
N LEU A 17 -13.12 -11.01 -14.21
CA LEU A 17 -12.54 -10.86 -12.88
C LEU A 17 -13.60 -10.54 -11.81
N SER A 18 -13.38 -11.09 -10.60
CA SER A 18 -14.08 -10.68 -9.38
C SER A 18 -13.70 -9.24 -8.98
N GLY A 19 -14.52 -8.58 -8.15
CA GLY A 19 -14.31 -7.16 -7.80
C GLY A 19 -12.93 -6.84 -7.20
N ASP A 20 -12.44 -7.69 -6.29
CA ASP A 20 -11.09 -7.58 -5.71
C ASP A 20 -9.98 -7.78 -6.76
N THR A 21 -10.15 -8.76 -7.65
CA THR A 21 -9.19 -9.04 -8.71
C THR A 21 -9.19 -7.96 -9.79
N LYS A 22 -10.33 -7.32 -10.04
CA LYS A 22 -10.45 -6.11 -10.88
C LYS A 22 -9.62 -4.96 -10.32
N MET A 23 -9.67 -4.72 -9.00
CA MET A 23 -8.84 -3.69 -8.37
C MET A 23 -7.34 -3.94 -8.58
N ILE A 24 -6.91 -5.21 -8.58
CA ILE A 24 -5.52 -5.57 -8.84
C ILE A 24 -5.16 -5.33 -10.30
N ALA A 25 -6.03 -5.73 -11.23
CA ALA A 25 -5.83 -5.48 -12.65
C ALA A 25 -5.76 -3.99 -12.98
N GLU A 26 -6.58 -3.15 -12.34
CA GLU A 26 -6.51 -1.68 -12.48
C GLU A 26 -5.20 -1.10 -11.94
N ALA A 27 -4.69 -1.62 -10.82
CA ALA A 27 -3.50 -1.10 -10.17
C ALA A 27 -2.18 -1.61 -10.79
N ALA A 28 -2.14 -2.86 -11.23
CA ALA A 28 -0.92 -3.58 -11.61
C ALA A 28 -0.94 -4.16 -13.03
N GLY A 29 -2.08 -4.13 -13.73
CA GLY A 29 -2.26 -4.68 -15.07
C GLY A 29 -2.67 -6.15 -15.11
N MET A 30 -3.25 -6.57 -16.24
CA MET A 30 -3.79 -7.92 -16.44
C MET A 30 -2.71 -9.02 -16.36
N ASP A 31 -1.48 -8.76 -16.79
CA ASP A 31 -0.41 -9.77 -16.79
C ASP A 31 -0.03 -10.20 -15.38
N ILE A 32 0.09 -9.22 -14.47
CA ILE A 32 0.35 -9.49 -13.05
C ILE A 32 -0.84 -10.23 -12.41
N THR A 33 -2.06 -9.84 -12.77
CA THR A 33 -3.28 -10.51 -12.31
C THR A 33 -3.32 -11.98 -12.77
N LYS A 34 -2.98 -12.28 -14.02
CA LYS A 34 -2.90 -13.66 -14.55
C LYS A 34 -1.86 -14.49 -13.80
N LEU A 35 -0.69 -13.93 -13.52
CA LEU A 35 0.33 -14.60 -12.70
C LEU A 35 -0.16 -14.89 -11.28
N LEU A 36 -0.86 -13.95 -10.66
CA LEU A 36 -1.47 -14.15 -9.34
C LEU A 36 -2.47 -15.30 -9.38
N LEU A 37 -3.40 -15.30 -10.34
CA LEU A 37 -4.41 -16.36 -10.48
C LEU A 37 -3.79 -17.73 -10.77
N MET A 38 -2.68 -17.79 -11.52
CA MET A 38 -1.97 -19.03 -11.83
C MET A 38 -1.25 -19.63 -10.62
N HIS A 39 -0.74 -18.77 -9.72
CA HIS A 39 0.07 -19.21 -8.58
C HIS A 39 -0.71 -19.30 -7.26
N PHE A 40 -1.83 -18.59 -7.16
CA PHE A 40 -2.61 -18.40 -5.95
C PHE A 40 -4.10 -18.64 -6.22
N ASP A 41 -4.42 -19.77 -6.84
CA ASP A 41 -5.80 -20.15 -7.11
C ASP A 41 -6.61 -20.31 -5.80
N GLY A 42 -7.86 -19.86 -5.82
CA GLY A 42 -8.76 -19.96 -4.65
C GLY A 42 -8.41 -19.05 -3.46
N ILE A 43 -7.41 -18.17 -3.57
CA ILE A 43 -7.12 -17.20 -2.51
C ILE A 43 -8.08 -16.01 -2.59
N SER A 44 -8.88 -15.82 -1.55
CA SER A 44 -9.60 -14.56 -1.34
C SER A 44 -8.63 -13.52 -0.79
N LEU A 45 -8.46 -12.41 -1.52
CA LEU A 45 -7.54 -11.35 -1.11
C LEU A 45 -8.24 -10.39 -0.16
N SER A 46 -7.98 -10.58 1.13
CA SER A 46 -8.40 -9.62 2.14
C SER A 46 -7.39 -8.48 2.23
N ILE A 47 -7.80 -7.25 1.86
CA ILE A 47 -7.03 -6.05 2.16
C ILE A 47 -7.08 -5.83 3.68
N GLN A 48 -6.04 -6.30 4.36
CA GLN A 48 -5.91 -6.13 5.80
C GLN A 48 -5.71 -4.67 6.14
N LYS A 49 -6.38 -4.19 7.19
CA LYS A 49 -6.12 -2.87 7.74
C LYS A 49 -4.64 -2.77 8.12
N ILE A 50 -4.04 -1.61 7.88
CA ILE A 50 -2.66 -1.34 8.30
C ILE A 50 -2.58 -1.53 9.82
N LYS A 51 -1.95 -2.62 10.27
CA LYS A 51 -1.88 -3.00 11.69
C LYS A 51 -1.16 -1.96 12.55
N ASN A 52 -0.18 -1.27 11.98
CA ASN A 52 0.60 -0.26 12.68
C ASN A 52 0.76 1.00 11.82
N MET A 53 -0.33 1.75 11.68
CA MET A 53 -0.34 3.01 10.93
C MET A 53 0.61 4.05 11.55
N GLU A 54 0.74 4.08 12.88
CA GLU A 54 1.67 5.00 13.57
C GLU A 54 3.12 4.69 13.23
N GLY A 55 3.53 3.41 13.24
CA GLY A 55 4.88 3.01 12.82
C GLY A 55 5.16 3.28 11.34
N LEU A 56 4.16 3.11 10.45
CA LEU A 56 4.29 3.51 9.05
C LEU A 56 4.51 5.02 8.91
N LEU A 57 3.73 5.81 9.65
CA LEU A 57 3.83 7.26 9.68
C LEU A 57 5.20 7.72 10.20
N VAL A 58 5.73 7.12 11.28
CA VAL A 58 7.06 7.45 11.80
C VAL A 58 8.14 7.16 10.76
N ARG A 59 8.10 6.01 10.08
CA ARG A 59 9.07 5.68 9.02
C ARG A 59 9.00 6.68 7.86
N TYR A 60 7.80 7.05 7.44
CA TYR A 60 7.57 8.06 6.42
C TYR A 60 8.19 9.40 6.81
N LEU A 61 7.89 9.88 8.02
CA LEU A 61 8.39 11.14 8.54
C LEU A 61 9.92 11.14 8.62
N ARG A 62 10.54 10.08 9.13
CA ARG A 62 12.01 9.98 9.20
C ARG A 62 12.69 9.99 7.83
N LYS A 63 12.09 9.33 6.84
CA LYS A 63 12.66 9.27 5.48
C LYS A 63 12.53 10.60 4.74
N LYS A 64 11.38 11.27 4.88
CA LYS A 64 11.09 12.53 4.18
C LYS A 64 11.68 13.75 4.89
N TYR A 65 11.77 13.68 6.22
CA TYR A 65 12.25 14.72 7.10
C TYR A 65 13.37 14.14 7.98
N PRO A 66 14.65 14.21 7.53
CA PRO A 66 15.79 13.60 8.23
C PRO A 66 16.44 14.50 9.29
N ALA A 67 16.05 15.77 9.38
CA ALA A 67 16.62 16.70 10.36
C ALA A 67 16.27 16.29 11.81
N GLU A 68 17.22 16.49 12.73
CA GLU A 68 17.02 16.19 14.15
C GLU A 68 16.08 17.19 14.84
N LYS A 69 16.00 18.43 14.33
CA LYS A 69 15.19 19.51 14.91
C LYS A 69 14.49 20.29 13.80
N TYR A 70 13.22 20.59 14.03
CA TYR A 70 12.36 21.37 13.12
C TYR A 70 11.92 22.67 13.78
N SER A 71 11.95 23.75 13.03
CA SER A 71 11.36 25.03 13.41
C SER A 71 9.85 24.89 13.64
N LYS A 72 9.25 25.88 14.31
CA LYS A 72 7.79 25.91 14.52
C LYS A 72 7.01 25.90 13.19
N ARG A 73 7.52 26.61 12.18
CA ARG A 73 6.90 26.70 10.85
C ARG A 73 6.95 25.36 10.11
N GLU A 74 8.08 24.66 10.16
CA GLU A 74 8.22 23.33 9.55
C GLU A 74 7.33 22.31 10.23
N ARG A 75 7.26 22.31 11.57
CA ARG A 75 6.35 21.44 12.32
C ARG A 75 4.89 21.64 11.92
N ILE A 76 4.47 22.87 11.64
CA ILE A 76 3.11 23.16 11.16
C ILE A 76 2.88 22.55 9.78
N LYS A 77 3.83 22.70 8.85
CA LYS A 77 3.73 22.11 7.50
C LYS A 77 3.66 20.58 7.54
N ILE A 78 4.55 19.95 8.32
CA ILE A 78 4.55 18.49 8.51
C ILE A 78 3.21 18.03 9.09
N ALA A 79 2.71 18.74 10.11
CA ALA A 79 1.41 18.48 10.72
C ALA A 79 0.23 18.55 9.74
N GLN A 80 0.20 19.56 8.87
CA GLN A 80 -0.82 19.70 7.84
C GLN A 80 -0.78 18.53 6.85
N GLU A 81 0.41 18.14 6.41
CA GLU A 81 0.59 17.05 5.46
C GLU A 81 0.06 15.71 5.99
N ILE A 82 0.32 15.41 7.27
CA ILE A 82 -0.09 14.14 7.88
C ILE A 82 -1.43 14.24 8.62
N ASN A 83 -2.10 15.40 8.51
CA ASN A 83 -3.34 15.73 9.21
C ASN A 83 -3.28 15.44 10.73
N ARG A 84 -2.26 15.99 11.40
CA ARG A 84 -2.04 15.86 12.85
C ARG A 84 -1.76 17.22 13.51
N PRO A 85 -1.96 17.36 14.83
CA PRO A 85 -1.52 18.53 15.57
C PRO A 85 0.01 18.77 15.50
N PRO A 86 0.50 20.00 15.30
CA PRO A 86 1.94 20.32 15.29
C PRO A 86 2.70 19.92 16.55
N ARG A 87 2.02 19.84 17.69
CA ARG A 87 2.59 19.41 18.98
C ARG A 87 2.95 17.92 19.02
N ASP A 88 2.37 17.10 18.14
CA ASP A 88 2.60 15.65 18.11
C ASP A 88 3.86 15.28 17.33
N ILE A 89 4.35 16.18 16.47
CA ILE A 89 5.49 15.94 15.58
C ILE A 89 6.78 15.57 16.33
N PRO A 90 7.19 16.28 17.41
CA PRO A 90 8.38 15.88 18.18
C PRO A 90 8.26 14.48 18.78
N ARG A 91 7.07 14.14 19.32
CA ARG A 91 6.80 12.80 19.86
C ARG A 91 6.96 11.75 18.77
N LEU A 92 6.29 11.92 17.63
CA LEU A 92 6.32 10.97 16.51
C LEU A 92 7.74 10.73 15.97
N LEU A 93 8.55 11.78 15.83
CA LEU A 93 9.93 11.64 15.35
C LEU A 93 10.85 10.94 16.37
N SER A 94 10.55 11.08 17.65
CA SER A 94 11.31 10.47 18.75
C SER A 94 10.97 8.99 19.02
N MET A 95 9.82 8.50 18.54
CA MET A 95 9.39 7.11 18.76
C MET A 95 10.31 6.14 18.01
N ARG A 96 10.97 5.22 18.72
CA ARG A 96 11.92 4.26 18.12
C ARG A 96 11.25 3.32 17.14
#